data_AF-A0A7S0CMA1-F1
#
_entry.id   AF-A0A7S0CMA1-F1
#
_cell.length_a   1.000
_cell.length_b   1.000
_cell.length_c   1.000
_cell.angle_alpha   90.00
_cell.angle_beta   90.00
_cell.angle_gamma   90.00
#
_symmetry.space_group_name_H-M   'P 1'
#
loop_
_entity.id
_entity.type
_entity.pdbx_description
1 polymer ?
#
loop_
_entity_poly.entity_id
_entity_poly.type
_entity_poly.pdbx_seq_one_letter_code
_entity_poly.pdbx_strand_id
1 'polypeptide(L)'
;MADMEGNESFDTTCIGEAESVREERIGDGEMIYTYGCKGGASTIVLRGANEYMLDEMDRALHDSLCVVKRMLESNTLVVGGGAVEAALSVYLEGYATTLDTREQLAIQEFADALLVIPKTLAVNAAKDSSELVAKLRANHAQAQQPGCTDPTLKHTGLDLIEGKIRDNLAAGVVEPAISKIKSLRFATEAAITILRIDDRITLEAEQRQ
;
A
#
# COMPACT_ATOMS: atom_id res chain seq x y z
N MET A 1 -3.00 47.63 0.48
CA MET A 1 -2.44 48.89 -0.06
C MET A 1 -3.18 50.02 0.65
N ALA A 2 -2.50 51.03 1.20
CA ALA A 2 -3.21 52.11 1.87
C ALA A 2 -3.96 52.97 0.84
N ASP A 3 -5.19 53.38 1.15
CA ASP A 3 -5.87 54.42 0.39
C ASP A 3 -5.21 55.79 0.63
N MET A 4 -5.61 56.83 -0.12
CA MET A 4 -5.04 58.18 0.02
C MET A 4 -5.33 58.83 1.38
N GLU A 5 -6.15 58.22 2.23
CA GLU A 5 -6.48 58.67 3.58
C GLU A 5 -5.70 57.93 4.66
N GLY A 6 -4.83 56.98 4.26
CA GLY A 6 -4.01 56.19 5.16
C GLY A 6 -4.72 54.99 5.78
N ASN A 7 -5.94 54.66 5.32
CA ASN A 7 -6.64 53.45 5.76
C ASN A 7 -6.17 52.25 4.95
N GLU A 8 -6.11 51.08 5.61
CA GLU A 8 -5.79 49.83 4.93
C GLU A 8 -6.93 49.43 3.99
N SER A 9 -6.73 49.61 2.68
CA SER A 9 -7.66 49.15 1.66
C SER A 9 -7.24 47.77 1.12
N PHE A 10 -8.20 46.87 1.03
CA PHE A 10 -8.05 45.53 0.47
C PHE A 10 -8.99 45.38 -0.72
N ASP A 11 -8.50 44.77 -1.80
CA ASP A 11 -9.36 44.41 -2.91
C ASP A 11 -10.31 43.28 -2.45
N THR A 12 -11.61 43.52 -2.56
CA THR A 12 -12.66 42.55 -2.21
C THR A 12 -12.53 41.23 -2.96
N THR A 13 -11.88 41.20 -4.13
CA THR A 13 -11.61 39.96 -4.86
C THR A 13 -10.59 39.05 -4.19
N CYS A 14 -9.77 39.61 -3.28
CA CYS A 14 -8.72 38.89 -2.55
C CYS A 14 -9.22 38.33 -1.21
N ILE A 15 -10.53 38.47 -0.90
CA ILE A 15 -11.12 38.03 0.39
C ILE A 15 -11.98 36.78 0.15
N GLY A 16 -11.79 35.76 0.98
CA GLY A 16 -12.59 34.53 0.96
C GLY A 16 -13.87 34.62 1.78
N GLU A 17 -14.81 33.72 1.52
CA GLU A 17 -16.05 33.56 2.29
C GLU A 17 -15.99 32.28 3.14
N ALA A 18 -16.46 32.37 4.39
CA ALA A 18 -16.64 31.24 5.30
C ALA A 18 -18.04 31.33 5.96
N GLU A 19 -18.64 30.18 6.24
CA GLU A 19 -19.95 30.11 6.90
C GLU A 19 -19.84 30.45 8.38
N SER A 20 -18.80 29.96 9.05
CA SER A 20 -18.53 30.30 10.44
C SER A 20 -17.05 30.27 10.77
N VAL A 21 -16.64 31.15 11.68
CA VAL A 21 -15.31 31.19 12.27
C VAL A 21 -15.47 31.05 13.77
N ARG A 22 -14.79 30.07 14.37
CA ARG A 22 -14.88 29.77 15.80
C ARG A 22 -13.49 29.64 16.37
N GLU A 23 -13.30 30.15 17.57
CA GLU A 23 -12.11 29.87 18.35
C GLU A 23 -12.43 28.72 19.31
N GLU A 24 -11.65 27.65 19.21
CA GLU A 24 -11.81 26.48 20.07
C GLU A 24 -10.47 26.17 20.76
N ARG A 25 -10.55 25.96 22.07
CA ARG A 25 -9.38 25.55 22.86
C ARG A 25 -9.20 24.05 22.79
N ILE A 26 -8.02 23.62 22.34
CA ILE A 26 -7.68 22.21 22.16
C ILE A 26 -6.35 21.94 22.86
N GLY A 27 -6.41 21.16 23.94
CA GLY A 27 -5.27 21.00 24.84
C GLY A 27 -4.92 22.34 25.48
N ASP A 28 -3.66 22.73 25.36
CA ASP A 28 -3.14 23.97 25.93
C ASP A 28 -3.15 25.15 24.95
N GLY A 29 -3.52 24.93 23.68
CA GLY A 29 -3.57 25.97 22.65
C GLY A 29 -4.99 26.40 22.28
N GLU A 30 -5.12 27.64 21.82
CA GLU A 30 -6.32 28.19 21.18
C GLU A 30 -6.14 28.09 19.66
N MET A 31 -7.13 27.52 18.96
CA MET A 31 -7.10 27.38 17.51
C MET A 31 -8.34 27.99 16.88
N ILE A 32 -8.15 28.69 15.76
CA ILE A 32 -9.23 29.29 14.98
C ILE A 32 -9.65 28.30 13.89
N TYR A 33 -10.90 27.87 13.97
CA TYR A 33 -11.55 27.00 13.01
C TYR A 33 -12.44 27.82 12.06
N THR A 34 -12.19 27.67 10.77
CA THR A 34 -13.03 28.26 9.71
C THR A 34 -13.80 27.14 9.00
N TYR A 35 -15.13 27.16 9.11
CA TYR A 35 -16.02 26.16 8.50
C TYR A 35 -16.80 26.73 7.32
N GLY A 36 -17.20 25.86 6.40
CA GLY A 36 -18.02 26.21 5.24
C GLY A 36 -17.31 27.07 4.18
N CYS A 37 -15.98 26.96 4.10
CA CYS A 37 -15.19 27.68 3.10
C CYS A 37 -15.42 27.11 1.68
N LYS A 38 -15.62 27.98 0.69
CA LYS A 38 -15.63 27.59 -0.72
C LYS A 38 -14.21 27.27 -1.18
N GLY A 39 -13.94 26.04 -1.64
CA GLY A 39 -12.61 25.68 -2.15
C GLY A 39 -12.12 24.25 -1.86
N GLY A 40 -12.90 23.43 -1.17
CA GLY A 40 -12.61 21.99 -1.02
C GLY A 40 -11.41 21.62 -0.15
N ALA A 41 -10.78 22.59 0.52
CA ALA A 41 -9.77 22.31 1.53
C ALA A 41 -10.43 21.70 2.78
N SER A 42 -9.81 20.67 3.35
CA SER A 42 -10.25 20.01 4.58
C SER A 42 -9.05 19.82 5.50
N THR A 43 -9.26 20.04 6.79
CA THR A 43 -8.23 19.88 7.82
C THR A 43 -8.67 18.81 8.81
N ILE A 44 -7.76 17.89 9.13
CA ILE A 44 -7.96 16.85 10.14
C ILE A 44 -7.01 17.17 11.30
N VAL A 45 -7.56 17.30 12.50
CA VAL A 45 -6.78 17.60 13.70
C VAL A 45 -6.56 16.31 14.50
N LEU A 46 -5.30 15.88 14.60
CA LEU A 46 -4.91 14.70 15.35
C LEU A 46 -4.59 15.04 16.80
N ARG A 47 -5.01 14.18 17.72
CA ARG A 47 -4.66 14.27 19.14
C ARG A 47 -4.12 12.93 19.61
N GLY A 48 -3.02 12.98 20.36
CA GLY A 48 -2.33 11.80 20.88
C GLY A 48 -1.73 12.09 22.25
N ALA A 49 -1.38 11.03 22.99
CA ALA A 49 -0.84 11.14 24.33
C ALA A 49 0.62 11.63 24.36
N ASN A 50 1.36 11.47 23.26
CA ASN A 50 2.73 11.92 23.07
C ASN A 50 3.01 12.18 21.58
N GLU A 51 4.12 12.85 21.29
CA GLU A 51 4.53 13.20 19.92
C GLU A 51 4.75 11.96 19.04
N TYR A 52 5.35 10.90 19.58
CA TYR A 52 5.59 9.66 18.82
C TYR A 52 4.30 9.01 18.31
N MET A 53 3.24 9.02 19.13
CA MET A 53 1.92 8.52 18.74
C MET A 53 1.28 9.43 17.69
N LEU A 54 1.44 10.75 17.83
CA LEU A 54 0.95 11.71 16.84
C LEU A 54 1.62 11.50 15.48
N ASP A 55 2.95 11.34 15.46
CA ASP A 55 3.70 11.07 14.23
C ASP A 55 3.23 9.78 13.54
N GLU A 56 2.99 8.72 14.33
CA GLU A 56 2.47 7.46 13.77
C GLU A 56 1.04 7.59 13.24
N MET A 57 0.19 8.35 13.94
CA MET A 57 -1.17 8.62 13.48
C MET A 57 -1.18 9.46 12.20
N ASP A 58 -0.30 10.45 12.09
CA ASP A 58 -0.16 11.29 10.89
C ASP A 58 0.28 10.43 9.69
N ARG A 59 1.31 9.60 9.87
CA ARG A 59 1.75 8.65 8.84
C ARG A 59 0.64 7.69 8.42
N ALA A 60 -0.05 7.07 9.38
CA ALA A 60 -1.12 6.11 9.09
C ALA A 60 -2.31 6.76 8.36
N LEU A 61 -2.67 7.99 8.73
CA LEU A 61 -3.74 8.74 8.08
C LEU A 61 -3.31 9.14 6.65
N HIS A 62 -2.08 9.61 6.48
CA HIS A 62 -1.53 9.94 5.18
C HIS A 62 -1.54 8.74 4.23
N ASP A 63 -1.08 7.58 4.69
CA ASP A 63 -1.07 6.34 3.91
C ASP A 63 -2.49 5.90 3.53
N SER A 64 -3.43 5.97 4.48
CA SER A 64 -4.84 5.65 4.24
C SER A 64 -5.47 6.54 3.18
N LEU A 65 -5.24 7.85 3.26
CA LEU A 65 -5.73 8.81 2.26
C LEU A 65 -5.08 8.58 0.90
N CYS A 66 -3.79 8.24 0.86
CA CYS A 66 -3.11 7.88 -0.37
C CYS A 66 -3.71 6.64 -1.02
N VAL A 67 -4.03 5.59 -0.25
CA VAL A 67 -4.70 4.38 -0.75
C VAL A 67 -6.07 4.72 -1.34
N VAL A 68 -6.88 5.51 -0.63
CA VAL A 68 -8.21 5.94 -1.11
C VAL A 68 -8.08 6.75 -2.40
N LYS A 69 -7.13 7.70 -2.46
CA LYS A 69 -6.85 8.47 -3.67
C LYS A 69 -6.50 7.55 -4.84
N ARG A 70 -5.62 6.56 -4.64
CA ARG A 70 -5.25 5.59 -5.68
C ARG A 70 -6.44 4.75 -6.14
N MET A 71 -7.32 4.34 -5.22
CA MET A 71 -8.55 3.64 -5.58
C MET A 71 -9.45 4.50 -6.47
N LEU A 72 -9.65 5.78 -6.13
CA LEU A 72 -10.46 6.70 -6.92
C LEU A 72 -9.86 6.96 -8.32
N GLU A 73 -8.53 7.00 -8.42
CA GLU A 73 -7.82 7.17 -9.71
C GLU A 73 -7.87 5.90 -10.58
N SER A 74 -7.67 4.71 -10.02
CA SER A 74 -7.48 3.47 -10.80
C SER A 74 -8.74 2.64 -10.99
N ASN A 75 -9.76 2.84 -10.14
CA ASN A 75 -11.04 2.12 -10.13
C ASN A 75 -10.92 0.58 -10.26
N THR A 76 -9.83 0.03 -9.75
CA THR A 76 -9.45 -1.38 -9.88
C THR A 76 -8.92 -1.89 -8.55
N LEU A 77 -9.52 -2.97 -8.04
CA LEU A 77 -9.21 -3.56 -6.76
C LEU A 77 -8.76 -5.00 -6.92
N VAL A 78 -7.91 -5.44 -6.00
CA VAL A 78 -7.48 -6.83 -5.83
C VAL A 78 -7.61 -7.23 -4.37
N VAL A 79 -7.65 -8.54 -4.14
CA VAL A 79 -7.79 -9.08 -2.79
C VAL A 79 -6.43 -9.07 -2.08
N GLY A 80 -6.40 -8.60 -0.83
CA GLY A 80 -5.18 -8.53 -0.03
C GLY A 80 -4.89 -9.81 0.75
N GLY A 81 -3.94 -9.73 1.69
CA GLY A 81 -3.61 -10.84 2.59
C GLY A 81 -2.88 -12.00 1.92
N GLY A 82 -2.00 -11.72 0.96
CA GLY A 82 -1.17 -12.72 0.28
C GLY A 82 -1.86 -13.48 -0.85
N ALA A 83 -3.12 -13.16 -1.15
CA ALA A 83 -3.93 -13.82 -2.18
C ALA A 83 -3.34 -13.63 -3.58
N VAL A 84 -2.98 -12.40 -3.93
CA VAL A 84 -2.41 -12.05 -5.24
C VAL A 84 -1.07 -12.74 -5.46
N GLU A 85 -0.20 -12.71 -4.45
CA GLU A 85 1.12 -13.32 -4.51
C GLU A 85 1.05 -14.84 -4.67
N ALA A 86 0.15 -15.51 -3.93
CA ALA A 86 -0.06 -16.95 -4.06
C ALA A 86 -0.69 -17.33 -5.41
N ALA A 87 -1.65 -16.54 -5.90
CA ALA A 87 -2.26 -16.76 -7.22
C ALA A 87 -1.22 -16.61 -8.35
N LEU A 88 -0.39 -15.57 -8.29
CA LEU A 88 0.68 -15.34 -9.28
C LEU A 88 1.75 -16.44 -9.22
N SER A 89 2.13 -16.88 -8.02
CA SER A 89 3.07 -18.00 -7.84
C SER A 89 2.59 -19.27 -8.55
N VAL A 90 1.34 -19.67 -8.31
CA VAL A 90 0.73 -20.85 -8.96
C VAL A 90 0.63 -20.67 -10.48
N TYR A 91 0.25 -19.48 -10.95
CA TYR A 91 0.14 -19.18 -12.37
C TYR A 91 1.50 -19.29 -13.09
N LEU A 92 2.55 -18.71 -12.48
CA LEU A 92 3.90 -18.73 -13.02
C LEU A 92 4.53 -20.12 -12.99
N GLU A 93 4.27 -20.92 -11.96
CA GLU A 93 4.67 -22.34 -11.94
C GLU A 93 4.02 -23.12 -13.09
N GLY A 94 2.70 -22.94 -13.29
CA GLY A 94 1.99 -23.54 -14.43
C GLY A 94 2.58 -23.09 -15.77
N TYR A 95 2.85 -21.80 -15.93
CA TYR A 95 3.50 -21.25 -17.12
C TYR A 95 4.90 -21.81 -17.34
N ALA A 96 5.71 -21.95 -16.28
CA ALA A 96 7.05 -22.51 -16.37
C ALA A 96 7.05 -23.97 -16.88
N THR A 97 6.01 -24.77 -16.60
CA THR A 97 5.89 -26.13 -17.14
C THR A 97 5.63 -26.19 -18.64
N THR A 98 5.18 -25.08 -19.25
CA THR A 98 4.98 -24.99 -20.71
C THR A 98 6.24 -24.64 -21.48
N LEU A 99 7.33 -24.32 -20.79
CA LEU A 99 8.61 -23.91 -21.37
C LEU A 99 9.66 -25.01 -21.20
N ASP A 100 10.34 -25.34 -22.30
CA ASP A 100 11.44 -26.31 -22.33
C ASP A 100 12.83 -25.63 -22.25
N THR A 101 12.88 -24.31 -22.05
CA THR A 101 14.11 -23.51 -22.05
C THR A 101 14.68 -23.34 -20.64
N ARG A 102 15.95 -22.89 -20.54
CA ARG A 102 16.58 -22.56 -19.25
C ARG A 102 15.84 -21.48 -18.45
N GLU A 103 14.99 -20.70 -19.12
CA GLU A 103 14.16 -19.66 -18.48
C GLU A 103 13.13 -20.27 -17.52
N GLN A 104 12.76 -21.54 -17.70
CA GLN A 104 11.89 -22.28 -16.79
C GLN A 104 12.34 -22.16 -15.33
N LEU A 105 13.65 -22.36 -15.08
CA LEU A 105 14.21 -22.29 -13.73
C LEU A 105 14.08 -20.89 -13.14
N ALA A 106 14.35 -19.85 -13.95
CA ALA A 106 14.24 -18.46 -13.50
C ALA A 106 12.79 -18.08 -13.15
N ILE A 107 11.82 -18.58 -13.91
CA ILE A 107 10.39 -18.32 -13.66
C ILE A 107 9.94 -19.05 -12.38
N GLN A 108 10.39 -20.28 -12.16
CA GLN A 108 10.09 -21.03 -10.93
C GLN A 108 10.64 -20.34 -9.68
N GLU A 109 11.89 -19.87 -9.73
CA GLU A 109 12.50 -19.12 -8.62
C GLU A 109 11.78 -17.80 -8.37
N PHE A 110 11.37 -17.09 -9.43
CA PHE A 110 10.56 -15.89 -9.29
C PHE A 110 9.20 -16.18 -8.65
N ALA A 111 8.56 -17.31 -9.01
CA ALA A 111 7.29 -17.74 -8.44
C ALA A 111 7.39 -18.09 -6.95
N ASP A 112 8.47 -18.74 -6.48
CA ASP A 112 8.69 -18.99 -5.05
C ASP A 112 9.04 -17.70 -4.30
N ALA A 113 9.79 -16.78 -4.92
CA ALA A 113 10.13 -15.49 -4.33
C ALA A 113 8.87 -14.67 -3.97
N LEU A 114 7.79 -14.75 -4.77
CA LEU A 114 6.52 -14.08 -4.45
C LEU A 114 5.90 -14.58 -3.13
N LEU A 115 6.15 -15.84 -2.75
CA LEU A 115 5.63 -16.42 -1.51
C LEU A 115 6.28 -15.84 -0.24
N VAL A 116 7.32 -15.02 -0.37
CA VAL A 116 7.94 -14.34 0.79
C VAL A 116 6.93 -13.49 1.55
N ILE A 117 6.01 -12.82 0.86
CA ILE A 117 5.00 -11.94 1.48
C ILE A 117 4.04 -12.75 2.38
N PRO A 118 3.30 -13.77 1.87
CA PRO A 118 2.42 -14.56 2.72
C PRO A 118 3.17 -15.37 3.79
N LYS A 119 4.40 -15.84 3.51
CA LYS A 119 5.26 -16.49 4.54
C LYS A 119 5.56 -15.51 5.68
N THR A 120 5.97 -14.28 5.37
CA THR A 120 6.30 -13.24 6.36
C THR A 120 5.08 -12.80 7.15
N LEU A 121 3.93 -12.63 6.50
CA LEU A 121 2.67 -12.32 7.17
C LEU A 121 2.30 -13.37 8.22
N ALA A 122 2.41 -14.66 7.88
CA ALA A 122 2.13 -15.75 8.81
C ALA A 122 3.13 -15.81 9.99
N VAL A 123 4.43 -15.60 9.72
CA VAL A 123 5.48 -15.57 10.76
C VAL A 123 5.27 -14.41 11.72
N ASN A 124 4.96 -13.21 11.21
CA ASN A 124 4.69 -12.03 12.03
C ASN A 124 3.46 -12.22 12.93
N ALA A 125 2.50 -13.05 12.51
CA ALA A 125 1.33 -13.42 13.30
C ALA A 125 1.55 -14.64 14.23
N ALA A 126 2.78 -15.15 14.32
CA ALA A 126 3.13 -16.35 15.07
C ALA A 126 2.26 -17.58 14.70
N LYS A 127 1.94 -17.73 13.40
CA LYS A 127 1.22 -18.89 12.85
C LYS A 127 2.16 -19.80 12.06
N ASP A 128 1.72 -21.03 11.80
CA ASP A 128 2.45 -21.95 10.92
C ASP A 128 2.38 -21.45 9.46
N SER A 129 3.48 -20.87 9.00
CA SER A 129 3.60 -20.34 7.65
C SER A 129 3.62 -21.43 6.58
N SER A 130 4.11 -22.63 6.89
CA SER A 130 4.17 -23.74 5.95
C SER A 130 2.78 -24.30 5.71
N GLU A 131 2.01 -24.51 6.77
CA GLU A 131 0.62 -24.98 6.67
C GLU A 131 -0.27 -23.96 5.95
N LEU A 132 -0.21 -22.68 6.34
CA LEU A 132 -1.06 -21.65 5.77
C LEU A 132 -0.74 -21.35 4.30
N VAL A 133 0.53 -21.24 3.94
CA VAL A 133 0.92 -20.97 2.54
C VAL A 133 0.60 -22.17 1.65
N ALA A 134 0.77 -23.40 2.13
CA ALA A 134 0.42 -24.61 1.37
C ALA A 134 -1.09 -24.67 1.08
N LYS A 135 -1.93 -24.43 2.10
CA LYS A 135 -3.40 -24.38 1.91
C LYS A 135 -3.82 -23.24 0.98
N LEU A 136 -3.20 -22.06 1.11
CA LEU A 136 -3.50 -20.91 0.27
C LEU A 136 -3.20 -21.23 -1.21
N ARG A 137 -2.02 -21.80 -1.48
CA ARG A 137 -1.65 -22.25 -2.83
C ARG A 137 -2.58 -23.32 -3.38
N ALA A 138 -2.98 -24.29 -2.56
CA ALA A 138 -3.91 -25.33 -2.98
C ALA A 138 -5.25 -24.75 -3.45
N ASN A 139 -5.80 -23.78 -2.72
CA ASN A 139 -7.04 -23.10 -3.09
C ASN A 139 -6.89 -22.30 -4.38
N HIS A 140 -5.78 -21.56 -4.55
CA HIS A 140 -5.53 -20.82 -5.78
C HIS A 140 -5.23 -21.72 -6.99
N ALA A 141 -4.61 -22.88 -6.79
CA ALA A 141 -4.42 -23.89 -7.83
C ALA A 141 -5.75 -24.45 -8.31
N GLN A 142 -6.67 -24.77 -7.40
CA GLN A 142 -8.03 -25.18 -7.75
C GLN A 142 -8.80 -24.05 -8.47
N ALA A 143 -8.65 -22.80 -8.01
CA ALA A 143 -9.31 -21.64 -8.61
C ALA A 143 -8.90 -21.41 -10.08
N GLN A 144 -7.67 -21.78 -10.45
CA GLN A 144 -7.13 -21.59 -11.79
C GLN A 144 -7.42 -22.75 -12.75
N GLN A 145 -8.00 -23.86 -12.27
CA GLN A 145 -8.33 -24.99 -13.13
C GLN A 145 -9.53 -24.69 -14.04
N PRO A 146 -9.48 -25.09 -15.32
CA PRO A 146 -10.60 -24.94 -16.24
C PRO A 146 -11.77 -25.83 -15.78
N GLY A 147 -12.86 -25.22 -15.31
CA GLY A 147 -14.03 -25.91 -14.76
C GLY A 147 -14.28 -25.69 -13.27
N CYS A 148 -13.49 -24.83 -12.61
CA CYS A 148 -13.75 -24.43 -11.23
C CYS A 148 -15.15 -23.82 -11.07
N THR A 149 -15.95 -24.41 -10.19
CA THR A 149 -17.35 -24.05 -9.92
C THR A 149 -17.49 -23.01 -8.82
N ASP A 150 -16.45 -22.79 -8.02
CA ASP A 150 -16.49 -21.87 -6.89
C ASP A 150 -15.66 -20.59 -7.16
N PRO A 151 -16.32 -19.45 -7.43
CA PRO A 151 -15.65 -18.18 -7.68
C PRO A 151 -15.02 -17.58 -6.43
N THR A 152 -15.31 -18.10 -5.23
CA THR A 152 -14.75 -17.58 -3.96
C THR A 152 -13.30 -18.01 -3.76
N LEU A 153 -12.90 -19.14 -4.35
CA LEU A 153 -11.55 -19.68 -4.20
C LEU A 153 -10.45 -18.72 -4.70
N LYS A 154 -10.77 -17.85 -5.67
CA LYS A 154 -9.82 -16.85 -6.18
C LYS A 154 -9.63 -15.67 -5.22
N HIS A 155 -10.57 -15.43 -4.31
CA HIS A 155 -10.54 -14.36 -3.30
C HIS A 155 -10.04 -14.85 -1.94
N THR A 156 -9.61 -16.10 -1.90
CA THR A 156 -9.01 -16.71 -0.74
C THR A 156 -7.75 -15.94 -0.33
N GLY A 157 -7.64 -15.56 0.95
CA GLY A 157 -6.45 -14.95 1.52
C GLY A 157 -6.23 -15.38 2.98
N LEU A 158 -5.14 -14.90 3.57
CA LEU A 158 -4.77 -15.24 4.95
C LEU A 158 -5.60 -14.43 5.96
N ASP A 159 -6.19 -15.13 6.93
CA ASP A 159 -6.69 -14.57 8.18
C ASP A 159 -5.73 -14.90 9.31
N LEU A 160 -4.96 -13.88 9.70
CA LEU A 160 -3.93 -14.00 10.72
C LEU A 160 -4.49 -13.96 12.15
N ILE A 161 -5.72 -13.49 12.34
CA ILE A 161 -6.36 -13.44 13.66
C ILE A 161 -6.71 -14.86 14.07
N GLU A 162 -7.51 -15.53 13.24
CA GLU A 162 -7.91 -16.92 13.47
C GLU A 162 -6.81 -17.93 13.10
N GLY A 163 -5.84 -17.54 12.27
CA GLY A 163 -4.86 -18.48 11.71
C GLY A 163 -5.49 -19.44 10.72
N LYS A 164 -6.45 -18.95 9.92
CA LYS A 164 -7.14 -19.72 8.90
C LYS A 164 -7.09 -18.98 7.57
N ILE A 165 -7.63 -19.61 6.55
CA ILE A 165 -7.80 -19.01 5.24
C ILE A 165 -9.28 -18.70 5.06
N ARG A 166 -9.59 -17.53 4.49
CA ARG A 166 -10.96 -17.06 4.28
C ARG A 166 -11.10 -16.29 2.97
N ASP A 167 -12.34 -16.03 2.56
CA ASP A 167 -12.62 -15.07 1.51
C ASP A 167 -12.32 -13.65 2.02
N ASN A 168 -11.22 -13.08 1.54
CA ASN A 168 -10.77 -11.75 1.94
C ASN A 168 -11.54 -10.63 1.25
N LEU A 169 -12.23 -10.90 0.12
CA LEU A 169 -13.12 -9.93 -0.50
C LEU A 169 -14.36 -9.72 0.38
N ALA A 170 -14.95 -10.82 0.86
CA ALA A 170 -16.10 -10.76 1.78
C ALA A 170 -15.72 -10.11 3.13
N ALA A 171 -14.48 -10.32 3.58
CA ALA A 171 -13.96 -9.68 4.79
C ALA A 171 -13.54 -8.21 4.61
N GLY A 172 -13.61 -7.65 3.39
CA GLY A 172 -13.23 -6.26 3.10
C GLY A 172 -11.72 -6.00 3.03
N VAL A 173 -10.90 -7.05 2.95
CA VAL A 173 -9.43 -6.94 2.85
C VAL A 173 -9.05 -6.80 1.37
N VAL A 174 -9.04 -5.56 0.90
CA VAL A 174 -8.78 -5.21 -0.50
C VAL A 174 -7.70 -4.14 -0.63
N GLU A 175 -6.99 -4.18 -1.76
CA GLU A 175 -5.89 -3.26 -2.07
C GLU A 175 -6.04 -2.74 -3.52
N PRO A 176 -5.53 -1.54 -3.84
CA PRO A 176 -5.56 -1.03 -5.21
C PRO A 176 -4.68 -1.89 -6.12
N ALA A 177 -5.21 -2.33 -7.26
CA ALA A 177 -4.47 -3.16 -8.21
C ALA A 177 -3.17 -2.49 -8.67
N ILE A 178 -3.22 -1.16 -8.87
CA ILE A 178 -2.07 -0.36 -9.28
C ILE A 178 -0.90 -0.41 -8.29
N SER A 179 -1.18 -0.62 -7.01
CA SER A 179 -0.14 -0.75 -5.97
C SER A 179 0.68 -2.01 -6.23
N LYS A 180 0.02 -3.18 -6.37
CA LYS A 180 0.69 -4.46 -6.65
C LYS A 180 1.48 -4.43 -7.96
N ILE A 181 0.92 -3.86 -9.02
CA ILE A 181 1.59 -3.76 -10.33
C ILE A 181 2.88 -2.96 -10.20
N LYS A 182 2.84 -1.81 -9.52
CA LYS A 182 4.02 -0.97 -9.30
C LYS A 182 5.05 -1.67 -8.42
N SER A 183 4.62 -2.31 -7.33
CA SER A 183 5.52 -3.07 -6.44
C SER A 183 6.30 -4.15 -7.19
N LEU A 184 5.61 -4.95 -8.02
CA LEU A 184 6.26 -6.00 -8.81
C LEU A 184 7.22 -5.41 -9.86
N ARG A 185 6.81 -4.34 -10.55
CA ARG A 185 7.65 -3.69 -11.57
C ARG A 185 8.93 -3.12 -10.94
N PHE A 186 8.81 -2.35 -9.86
CA PHE A 186 9.97 -1.71 -9.22
C PHE A 186 10.88 -2.73 -8.54
N ALA A 187 10.33 -3.76 -7.90
CA ALA A 187 11.12 -4.84 -7.31
C ALA A 187 11.93 -5.58 -8.38
N THR A 188 11.30 -5.88 -9.53
CA THR A 188 11.97 -6.54 -10.66
C THR A 188 13.07 -5.66 -11.26
N GLU A 189 12.80 -4.38 -11.46
CA GLU A 189 13.78 -3.42 -11.99
C GLU A 189 14.99 -3.25 -11.06
N ALA A 190 14.75 -3.15 -9.76
CA ALA A 190 15.81 -3.09 -8.75
C ALA A 190 16.65 -4.38 -8.73
N ALA A 191 16.00 -5.55 -8.74
CA ALA A 191 16.69 -6.84 -8.76
C ALA A 191 17.57 -6.99 -10.01
N ILE A 192 17.05 -6.66 -11.20
CA ILE A 192 17.82 -6.69 -12.45
C ILE A 192 18.99 -5.71 -12.40
N THR A 193 18.78 -4.51 -11.84
CA THR A 193 19.84 -3.50 -11.73
C THR A 193 20.99 -4.01 -10.87
N ILE A 194 20.70 -4.64 -9.74
CA ILE A 194 21.72 -5.22 -8.86
C ILE A 194 22.42 -6.39 -9.54
N LEU A 195 21.69 -7.30 -10.20
CA LEU A 195 22.26 -8.46 -10.89
C LEU A 195 23.16 -8.09 -12.08
N ARG A 196 23.00 -6.89 -12.64
CA ARG A 196 23.85 -6.38 -13.74
C ARG A 196 25.18 -5.81 -13.27
N ILE A 197 25.35 -5.54 -11.98
CA ILE A 197 26.61 -5.02 -11.44
C ILE A 197 27.59 -6.19 -11.38
N ASP A 198 28.63 -6.13 -12.19
CA ASP A 198 29.73 -7.08 -12.24
C ASP A 198 30.83 -6.72 -11.24
N ASP A 199 31.16 -5.43 -11.11
CA ASP A 199 32.21 -4.93 -10.22
C ASP A 199 31.80 -3.68 -9.42
N ARG A 200 32.30 -3.58 -8.17
CA ARG A 200 32.16 -2.41 -7.30
C ARG A 200 33.52 -1.87 -6.90
N ILE A 201 33.88 -0.71 -7.43
CA ILE A 201 35.10 0.01 -7.05
C ILE A 201 34.75 1.02 -5.95
N THR A 202 35.39 0.90 -4.80
CA THR A 202 35.26 1.89 -3.70
C THR A 202 36.53 2.72 -3.67
N LEU A 203 36.40 4.04 -3.84
CA LEU A 203 37.51 4.98 -3.73
C LEU A 203 37.63 5.46 -2.29
N GLU A 204 38.81 5.36 -1.71
CA GLU A 204 39.09 5.99 -0.42
C GLU A 204 39.26 7.50 -0.61
N ALA A 205 38.73 8.29 0.32
CA ALA A 205 38.86 9.75 0.27
C ALA A 205 40.35 10.13 0.43
N GLU A 206 40.85 11.00 -0.45
CA GLU A 206 42.21 11.54 -0.33
C GLU A 206 42.40 12.21 1.03
N GLN A 207 43.33 11.69 1.83
CA GLN A 207 43.81 12.39 3.01
C GLN A 207 44.56 13.65 2.54
N ARG A 208 43.90 14.81 2.64
CA ARG A 208 44.56 16.11 2.48
C ARG A 208 45.63 16.24 3.56
N GLN A 209 46.90 16.16 3.14
CA GLN A 209 48.06 16.50 3.96
C GLN A 209 48.19 18.01 4.14
#